data_AF-A0A2P9GWP7-F1
#
_entry.id   AF-A0A2P9GWP7-F1
#
_cell.length_a   1.000
_cell.length_b   1.000
_cell.length_c   1.000
_cell.angle_alpha   90.00
_cell.angle_beta   90.00
_cell.angle_gamma   90.00
#
_symmetry.space_group_name_H-M   'P 1'
#
loop_
_entity.id
_entity.type
_entity.pdbx_description
1 polymer ?
#
loop_
_entity_poly.entity_id
_entity_poly.type
_entity_poly.pdbx_seq_one_letter_code
_entity_poly.pdbx_strand_id
1 'polypeptide(L)'
;MESIRQLLREWERWSAELLESHLSYPVLAFFRSQHDNQSWLAALTSILDTSALVMVGLEGACVRQAQLTFAMARHAVVDLSLIFGVTPRWPEPDRLPPAQLTNLRSRLIAAGLRPKAGDEADQRLMELRTMYEPFIFALSTHFRLPLPPWVPESAVADNWQAGVSTPERGWMRTILPRRRGEGHF
;
A
#
# COMPACT_ATOMS: atom_id res chain seq x y z
N MET A 1 -16.35 11.81 7.38
CA MET A 1 -16.11 10.90 8.53
C MET A 1 -16.94 9.62 8.44
N GLU A 2 -18.23 9.69 8.11
CA GLU A 2 -19.06 8.48 7.95
C GLU A 2 -18.57 7.53 6.85
N SER A 3 -18.16 8.06 5.70
CA SER A 3 -17.56 7.27 4.61
C SER A 3 -16.28 6.52 5.02
N ILE A 4 -15.39 7.18 5.77
CA ILE A 4 -14.17 6.57 6.31
C ILE A 4 -14.51 5.47 7.31
N ARG A 5 -15.52 5.69 8.17
CA ARG A 5 -15.98 4.68 9.11
C ARG A 5 -16.49 3.42 8.39
N GLN A 6 -17.30 3.60 7.34
CA GLN A 6 -17.79 2.49 6.53
C GLN A 6 -16.64 1.77 5.82
N LEU A 7 -15.74 2.52 5.20
CA LEU A 7 -14.53 1.99 4.55
C LEU A 7 -13.75 1.11 5.53
N LEU A 8 -13.39 1.63 6.71
CA LEU A 8 -12.64 0.89 7.71
C LEU A 8 -13.35 -0.39 8.18
N ARG A 9 -14.69 -0.36 8.29
CA ARG A 9 -15.48 -1.55 8.63
C ARG A 9 -15.42 -2.62 7.53
N GLU A 10 -15.49 -2.20 6.27
CA GLU A 10 -15.33 -3.12 5.13
C GLU A 10 -13.92 -3.71 5.11
N TRP A 11 -12.89 -2.92 5.42
CA TRP A 11 -11.51 -3.41 5.51
C TRP A 11 -11.24 -4.30 6.73
N GLU A 12 -11.95 -4.10 7.85
CA GLU A 12 -11.92 -5.03 8.97
C GLU A 12 -12.37 -6.42 8.51
N ARG A 13 -13.54 -6.48 7.86
CA ARG A 13 -14.10 -7.72 7.33
C ARG A 13 -13.21 -8.34 6.26
N TRP A 14 -12.74 -7.54 5.30
CA TRP A 14 -11.84 -8.01 4.24
C TRP A 14 -10.53 -8.57 4.80
N SER A 15 -9.97 -7.95 5.86
CA SER A 15 -8.74 -8.45 6.49
C SER A 15 -8.96 -9.83 7.14
N ALA A 16 -10.14 -10.07 7.71
CA ALA A 16 -10.51 -11.37 8.26
C ALA A 16 -10.68 -12.42 7.14
N GLU A 17 -11.40 -12.08 6.07
CA GLU A 17 -11.59 -12.96 4.90
C GLU A 17 -10.25 -13.28 4.20
N LEU A 18 -9.35 -12.29 4.10
CA LEU A 18 -8.00 -12.47 3.57
C LEU A 18 -7.22 -13.46 4.42
N LEU A 19 -7.20 -13.28 5.75
CA LEU A 19 -6.51 -14.16 6.68
C LEU A 19 -7.06 -15.59 6.58
N GLU A 20 -8.38 -15.76 6.62
CA GLU A 20 -9.03 -17.08 6.48
C GLU A 20 -8.63 -17.77 5.18
N SER A 21 -8.64 -17.04 4.06
CA SER A 21 -8.29 -17.57 2.74
C SER A 21 -6.83 -18.00 2.67
N HIS A 22 -5.92 -17.22 3.25
CA HIS A 22 -4.48 -17.51 3.22
C HIS A 22 -4.07 -18.57 4.24
N LEU A 23 -4.80 -18.70 5.35
CA LEU A 23 -4.67 -19.83 6.27
C LEU A 23 -5.12 -21.14 5.60
N SER A 24 -6.26 -21.10 4.91
CA SER A 24 -6.85 -22.28 4.26
C SER A 24 -6.06 -22.69 3.00
N TYR A 25 -5.56 -21.72 2.24
CA TYR A 25 -4.83 -21.93 0.99
C TYR A 25 -3.60 -21.01 0.90
N PRO A 26 -2.50 -21.33 1.61
CA PRO A 26 -1.30 -20.48 1.64
C PRO A 26 -0.70 -20.14 0.28
N VAL A 27 -0.92 -21.00 -0.72
CA VAL A 27 -0.46 -20.76 -2.11
C VAL A 27 -1.03 -19.45 -2.70
N LEU A 28 -2.21 -19.01 -2.24
CA LEU A 28 -2.83 -17.77 -2.71
C LEU A 28 -2.00 -16.53 -2.41
N ALA A 29 -1.17 -16.56 -1.36
CA ALA A 29 -0.30 -15.44 -0.99
C ALA A 29 0.72 -15.07 -2.09
N PHE A 30 1.07 -16.03 -2.94
CA PHE A 30 2.01 -15.86 -4.04
C PHE A 30 1.38 -15.31 -5.32
N PHE A 31 0.05 -15.35 -5.43
CA PHE A 31 -0.64 -14.80 -6.60
C PHE A 31 -0.63 -13.28 -6.54
N ARG A 32 -0.03 -12.67 -7.57
CA ARG A 32 -0.03 -11.22 -7.75
C ARG A 32 -1.31 -10.80 -8.46
N SER A 33 -1.83 -9.65 -8.10
CA SER A 33 -2.80 -8.94 -8.92
C SER A 33 -2.22 -8.68 -10.32
N GLN A 34 -3.08 -8.70 -11.34
CA GLN A 34 -2.68 -8.45 -12.73
C GLN A 34 -2.18 -7.01 -12.97
N HIS A 35 -2.37 -6.11 -12.01
CA HIS A 35 -1.96 -4.72 -12.07
C HIS A 35 -0.89 -4.41 -11.02
N ASP A 36 0.14 -3.65 -11.41
CA ASP A 36 1.33 -3.33 -10.58
C ASP A 36 1.00 -2.59 -9.27
N ASN A 37 -0.17 -1.93 -9.18
CA ASN A 37 -0.62 -1.18 -8.00
C ASN A 37 -1.63 -1.93 -7.11
N GLN A 38 -1.89 -3.22 -7.34
CA GLN A 38 -2.94 -3.97 -6.64
C GLN A 38 -2.40 -5.08 -5.71
N SER A 39 -1.32 -4.81 -4.98
CA SER A 39 -0.80 -5.76 -3.99
C SER A 39 -1.73 -5.87 -2.78
N TRP A 40 -2.17 -7.09 -2.45
CA TRP A 40 -2.96 -7.37 -1.23
C TRP A 40 -2.22 -6.89 0.02
N LEU A 41 -0.88 -7.05 0.04
CA LEU A 41 -0.04 -6.61 1.14
C LEU A 41 0.07 -5.08 1.19
N ALA A 42 0.14 -4.41 0.03
CA ALA A 42 0.17 -2.95 -0.03
C ALA A 42 -1.16 -2.34 0.41
N ALA A 43 -2.28 -2.94 0.01
CA ALA A 43 -3.60 -2.54 0.45
C ALA A 43 -3.74 -2.68 1.98
N LEU A 44 -3.41 -3.85 2.52
CA LEU A 44 -3.45 -4.11 3.96
C LEU A 44 -2.53 -3.15 4.75
N THR A 45 -1.34 -2.87 4.21
CA THR A 45 -0.40 -1.89 4.78
C THR A 45 -0.99 -0.48 4.82
N SER A 46 -1.61 -0.02 3.72
CA SER A 46 -2.23 1.31 3.65
C SER A 46 -3.36 1.47 4.67
N ILE A 47 -4.11 0.40 4.96
CA ILE A 47 -5.17 0.38 5.97
C ILE A 47 -4.61 0.40 7.39
N LEU A 48 -3.49 -0.29 7.64
CA LEU A 48 -2.78 -0.19 8.92
C LEU A 48 -2.25 1.22 9.16
N ASP A 49 -1.60 1.81 8.16
CA ASP A 49 -1.06 3.17 8.21
C ASP A 49 -2.20 4.19 8.47
N THR A 50 -3.30 4.08 7.73
CA THR A 50 -4.49 4.93 7.88
C THR A 50 -5.14 4.76 9.25
N SER A 51 -5.36 3.52 9.69
CA SER A 51 -5.95 3.24 11.01
C SER A 51 -5.07 3.79 12.14
N ALA A 52 -3.74 3.67 12.01
CA ALA A 52 -2.80 4.22 12.98
C ALA A 52 -2.88 5.76 13.05
N LEU A 53 -2.96 6.46 11.92
CA LEU A 53 -3.17 7.92 11.90
C LEU A 53 -4.48 8.32 12.55
N VAL A 54 -5.57 7.60 12.24
CA VAL A 54 -6.89 7.89 12.82
C VAL A 54 -6.86 7.70 14.34
N MET A 55 -6.20 6.66 14.83
CA MET A 55 -6.05 6.39 16.26
C MET A 55 -5.20 7.44 16.99
N VAL A 56 -4.21 8.04 16.33
CA VAL A 56 -3.30 9.03 16.96
C VAL A 56 -3.94 10.41 17.11
N GLY A 57 -4.83 10.81 16.21
CA GLY A 57 -5.52 12.08 16.41
C GLY A 57 -6.16 12.71 15.19
N LEU A 58 -6.85 11.92 14.36
CA LEU A 58 -7.93 12.50 13.54
C LEU A 58 -9.19 12.47 14.41
N GLU A 59 -9.53 13.61 15.00
CA GLU A 59 -10.71 13.76 15.87
C GLU A 59 -11.99 13.28 15.16
N GLY A 60 -12.82 12.46 15.83
CA GLY A 60 -14.15 12.11 15.34
C GLY A 60 -14.65 10.69 15.69
N ALA A 61 -15.86 10.38 15.22
CA ALA A 61 -16.60 9.14 15.51
C ALA A 61 -15.98 7.85 14.90
N CYS A 62 -14.85 7.94 14.20
CA CYS A 62 -14.24 6.82 13.49
C CYS A 62 -13.21 6.04 14.33
N VAL A 63 -12.74 6.58 15.46
CA VAL A 63 -11.61 6.03 16.22
C VAL A 63 -11.86 4.60 16.67
N ARG A 64 -13.07 4.29 17.16
CA ARG A 64 -13.40 2.93 17.59
C ARG A 64 -13.33 1.93 16.44
N GLN A 65 -13.84 2.32 15.28
CA GLN A 65 -13.76 1.48 14.09
C GLN A 65 -12.31 1.29 13.63
N ALA A 66 -11.50 2.36 13.62
CA ALA A 66 -10.07 2.27 13.30
C ALA A 66 -9.32 1.31 14.23
N GLN A 67 -9.65 1.28 15.53
CA GLN A 67 -9.05 0.32 16.47
C GLN A 67 -9.39 -1.14 16.11
N LEU A 68 -10.63 -1.42 15.73
CA LEU A 68 -11.07 -2.77 15.33
C LEU A 68 -10.39 -3.20 14.03
N THR A 69 -10.43 -2.32 13.02
CA THR A 69 -9.76 -2.54 11.74
C THR A 69 -8.25 -2.73 11.92
N PHE A 70 -7.59 -1.90 12.73
CA PHE A 70 -6.17 -2.04 13.05
C PHE A 70 -5.88 -3.38 13.73
N ALA A 71 -6.70 -3.78 14.71
CA ALA A 71 -6.51 -5.03 15.42
C ALA A 71 -6.60 -6.24 14.48
N MET A 72 -7.62 -6.27 13.61
CA MET A 72 -7.81 -7.36 12.65
C MET A 72 -6.73 -7.38 11.57
N ALA A 73 -6.41 -6.23 10.97
CA ALA A 73 -5.37 -6.14 9.94
C ALA A 73 -3.99 -6.51 10.50
N ARG A 74 -3.66 -6.06 11.72
CA ARG A 74 -2.41 -6.42 12.39
C ARG A 74 -2.36 -7.93 12.65
N HIS A 75 -3.45 -8.51 13.15
CA HIS A 75 -3.53 -9.94 13.39
C HIS A 75 -3.29 -10.74 12.09
N ALA A 76 -3.90 -10.32 10.98
CA ALA A 76 -3.64 -10.93 9.68
C ALA A 76 -2.16 -10.91 9.30
N VAL A 77 -1.48 -9.76 9.39
CA VAL A 77 -0.05 -9.65 9.05
C VAL A 77 0.82 -10.50 9.98
N VAL A 78 0.56 -10.50 11.28
CA VAL A 78 1.33 -11.26 12.27
C VAL A 78 1.18 -12.77 12.03
N ASP A 79 -0.05 -13.25 11.84
CA ASP A 79 -0.32 -14.67 11.62
C ASP A 79 0.26 -15.15 10.30
N LEU A 80 0.12 -14.36 9.22
CA LEU A 80 0.79 -14.66 7.96
C LEU A 80 2.31 -14.74 8.13
N SER A 81 2.89 -13.84 8.93
CA SER A 81 4.33 -13.90 9.19
C SER A 81 4.75 -15.20 9.87
N LEU A 82 3.93 -15.69 10.82
CA LEU A 82 4.16 -16.96 11.50
C LEU A 82 4.00 -18.15 10.53
N ILE A 83 2.95 -18.18 9.72
CA ILE A 83 2.67 -19.25 8.75
C ILE A 83 3.80 -19.39 7.73
N PHE A 84 4.30 -18.28 7.20
CA PHE A 84 5.38 -18.27 6.22
C PHE A 84 6.78 -18.33 6.86
N GLY A 85 6.87 -18.39 8.20
CA GLY A 85 8.13 -18.51 8.93
C GLY A 85 9.08 -17.33 8.71
N VAL A 86 8.55 -16.13 8.45
CA VAL A 86 9.37 -14.94 8.22
C VAL A 86 9.69 -14.25 9.54
N THR A 87 10.95 -13.86 9.71
CA THR A 87 11.38 -13.14 10.92
C THR A 87 11.06 -11.64 10.77
N PRO A 88 10.28 -11.04 11.69
CA PRO A 88 9.98 -9.62 11.65
C PRO A 88 11.25 -8.79 11.73
N ARG A 89 11.39 -7.79 10.85
CA ARG A 89 12.55 -6.90 10.80
C ARG A 89 12.10 -5.48 10.53
N TRP A 90 12.65 -4.52 11.27
CA TRP A 90 12.37 -3.11 11.03
C TRP A 90 12.76 -2.70 9.59
N PRO A 91 11.93 -1.94 8.85
CA PRO A 91 12.25 -1.50 7.51
C PRO A 91 13.47 -0.57 7.50
N GLU A 92 14.40 -0.85 6.59
CA GLU A 92 15.58 -0.04 6.32
C GLU A 92 15.62 0.30 4.82
N PRO A 93 15.39 1.57 4.42
CA PRO A 93 15.14 2.74 5.28
C PRO A 93 13.75 2.72 5.95
N ASP A 94 13.59 3.52 7.01
CA ASP A 94 12.29 3.77 7.64
C ASP A 94 11.29 4.29 6.59
N ARG A 95 10.07 3.72 6.54
CA ARG A 95 8.99 4.13 5.63
C ARG A 95 8.40 5.50 5.97
N LEU A 96 8.52 5.96 7.21
CA LEU A 96 8.01 7.25 7.67
C LEU A 96 9.05 7.96 8.56
N PRO A 97 10.16 8.44 7.97
CA PRO A 97 11.13 9.26 8.69
C PRO A 97 10.49 10.59 9.12
N PRO A 98 11.06 11.31 10.11
CA PRO A 98 10.48 12.55 10.64
C PRO A 98 10.12 13.59 9.56
N ALA A 99 10.97 13.77 8.55
CA ALA A 99 10.71 14.68 7.44
C ALA A 99 9.47 14.30 6.62
N GLN A 100 9.23 12.99 6.41
CA GLN A 100 8.04 12.49 5.72
C GLN A 100 6.79 12.63 6.60
N LEU A 101 6.89 12.45 7.92
CA LEU A 101 5.79 12.71 8.84
C LEU A 101 5.37 14.19 8.81
N THR A 102 6.33 15.11 8.77
CA THR A 102 6.05 16.54 8.60
C THR A 102 5.32 16.80 7.28
N ASN A 103 5.80 16.26 6.16
CA ASN A 103 5.16 16.39 4.85
C ASN A 103 3.71 15.85 4.86
N LEU A 104 3.52 14.64 5.39
CA LEU A 104 2.21 14.01 5.52
C LEU A 104 1.23 14.92 6.28
N ARG A 105 1.64 15.47 7.42
CA ARG A 105 0.81 16.41 8.20
C ARG A 105 0.46 17.66 7.41
N SER A 106 1.43 18.27 6.71
CA SER A 106 1.17 19.43 5.87
C SER A 106 0.13 19.13 4.78
N ARG A 107 0.19 17.95 4.15
CA ARG A 107 -0.81 17.52 3.16
C ARG A 107 -2.20 17.30 3.77
N LEU A 108 -2.28 16.69 4.96
CA LEU A 108 -3.54 16.51 5.68
C LEU A 108 -4.17 17.85 6.06
N ILE A 109 -3.36 18.81 6.54
CA ILE A 109 -3.82 20.18 6.85
C ILE A 109 -4.32 20.89 5.60
N ALA A 110 -3.59 20.79 4.49
CA ALA A 110 -4.02 21.36 3.20
C ALA A 110 -5.34 20.74 2.69
N ALA A 111 -5.62 19.48 3.03
CA ALA A 111 -6.88 18.80 2.75
C ALA A 111 -8.01 19.13 3.76
N GLY A 112 -7.78 20.06 4.70
CA GLY A 112 -8.77 20.50 5.68
C GLY A 112 -8.88 19.61 6.92
N LEU A 113 -7.99 18.63 7.09
CA LEU A 113 -7.93 17.80 8.29
C LEU A 113 -7.06 18.45 9.38
N ARG A 114 -7.27 18.06 10.63
CA ARG A 114 -6.53 18.57 11.79
C ARG A 114 -5.78 17.42 12.49
N PRO A 115 -4.66 16.94 11.93
CA PRO A 115 -3.89 15.87 12.57
C PRO A 115 -3.26 16.36 13.87
N LYS A 116 -3.34 15.56 14.95
CA LYS A 116 -2.59 15.81 16.19
C LYS A 116 -1.08 15.84 15.89
N ALA A 117 -0.39 16.83 16.46
CA ALA A 117 1.05 17.04 16.32
C ALA A 117 1.70 17.18 17.70
N GLY A 118 3.02 17.00 17.75
CA GLY A 118 3.85 17.05 18.96
C GLY A 118 4.39 15.68 19.36
N ASP A 119 5.40 15.68 20.24
CA ASP A 119 6.18 14.50 20.61
C ASP A 119 5.33 13.33 21.11
N GLU A 120 4.26 13.61 21.87
CA GLU A 120 3.33 12.58 22.35
C GLU A 120 2.61 11.85 21.19
N ALA A 121 2.18 12.59 20.16
CA ALA A 121 1.49 12.02 19.00
C ALA A 121 2.46 11.22 18.13
N ASP A 122 3.70 11.70 17.99
CA ASP A 122 4.77 11.05 17.23
C ASP A 122 5.18 9.74 17.89
N GLN A 123 5.38 9.78 19.21
CA GLN A 123 5.67 8.60 20.01
C GLN A 123 4.53 7.59 19.92
N ARG A 124 3.28 8.03 20.04
CA ARG A 124 2.12 7.15 19.92
C ARG A 124 2.04 6.51 18.54
N LEU A 125 2.31 7.25 17.47
CA LEU A 125 2.35 6.69 16.11
C LEU A 125 3.48 5.66 15.97
N MET A 126 4.66 5.94 16.52
CA MET A 126 5.79 5.01 16.51
C MET A 126 5.49 3.70 17.26
N GLU A 127 4.80 3.77 18.40
CA GLU A 127 4.33 2.59 19.14
C GLU A 127 3.38 1.73 18.30
N LEU A 128 2.43 2.37 17.61
CA LEU A 128 1.51 1.66 16.72
C LEU A 128 2.27 0.99 15.57
N ARG A 129 3.20 1.70 14.94
CA ARG A 129 4.05 1.21 13.85
C ARG A 129 4.91 0.02 14.26
N THR A 130 5.43 0.03 15.48
CA THR A 130 6.20 -1.11 16.04
C THR A 130 5.41 -2.41 16.09
N MET A 131 4.08 -2.34 16.14
CA MET A 131 3.24 -3.53 16.17
C MET A 131 3.00 -4.18 14.80
N TYR A 132 3.30 -3.53 13.68
CA TYR A 132 3.03 -4.09 12.34
C TYR A 132 4.14 -3.90 11.30
N GLU A 133 4.88 -2.77 11.32
CA GLU A 133 5.93 -2.46 10.31
C GLU A 133 6.95 -3.60 10.17
N PRO A 134 7.47 -4.20 11.26
CA PRO A 134 8.44 -5.28 11.12
C PRO A 134 7.91 -6.51 10.39
N PHE A 135 6.62 -6.80 10.55
CA PHE A 135 5.96 -7.96 9.99
C PHE A 135 5.61 -7.73 8.50
N ILE A 136 5.04 -6.56 8.17
CA ILE A 136 4.77 -6.23 6.76
C ILE A 136 6.05 -6.14 5.94
N PHE A 137 7.16 -5.66 6.51
CA PHE A 137 8.44 -5.59 5.83
C PHE A 137 9.03 -6.98 5.56
N ALA A 138 8.94 -7.88 6.53
CA ALA A 138 9.36 -9.26 6.37
C ALA A 138 8.55 -9.99 5.28
N LEU A 139 7.22 -9.83 5.29
CA LEU A 139 6.34 -10.38 4.24
C LEU A 139 6.60 -9.76 2.86
N SER A 140 6.83 -8.46 2.80
CA SER A 140 7.18 -7.74 1.58
C SER A 140 8.44 -8.31 0.95
N THR A 141 9.47 -8.54 1.77
CA THR A 141 10.73 -9.15 1.34
C THR A 141 10.52 -10.59 0.86
N HIS A 142 9.73 -11.38 1.60
CA HIS A 142 9.45 -12.78 1.29
C HIS A 142 8.69 -12.94 -0.05
N PHE A 143 7.62 -12.18 -0.24
CA PHE A 143 6.79 -12.25 -1.44
C PHE A 143 7.27 -11.38 -2.61
N ARG A 144 8.31 -10.56 -2.39
CA ARG A 144 8.79 -9.55 -3.35
C ARG A 144 7.68 -8.58 -3.77
N LEU A 145 6.85 -8.18 -2.81
CA LEU A 145 5.77 -7.21 -3.00
C LEU A 145 6.22 -5.85 -2.46
N PRO A 146 6.29 -4.79 -3.28
CA PRO A 146 6.68 -3.48 -2.79
C PRO A 146 5.65 -2.94 -1.77
N LEU A 147 6.13 -2.29 -0.72
CA LEU A 147 5.28 -1.59 0.24
C LEU A 147 4.95 -0.18 -0.28
N PRO A 148 3.73 0.32 -0.05
CA PRO A 148 3.36 1.67 -0.46
C PRO A 148 4.12 2.70 0.40
N PRO A 149 4.51 3.85 -0.16
CA PRO A 149 4.96 4.97 0.65
C PRO A 149 3.78 5.59 1.40
N TRP A 150 4.04 6.19 2.56
CA TRP A 150 3.04 6.96 3.30
C TRP A 150 2.57 8.21 2.53
N VAL A 151 3.49 8.77 1.74
CA VAL A 151 3.28 9.97 0.92
C VAL A 151 3.73 9.61 -0.50
N PRO A 152 2.81 9.47 -1.47
CA PRO A 152 3.21 9.20 -2.86
C PRO A 152 3.98 10.39 -3.44
N GLU A 153 5.10 10.12 -4.13
CA GLU A 153 6.00 11.11 -4.74
C GLU A 153 5.37 11.87 -5.91
N SER A 154 4.43 11.24 -6.62
CA SER A 154 3.62 11.85 -7.68
C SER A 154 2.21 11.27 -7.66
N ALA A 155 1.24 12.01 -8.22
CA ALA A 155 -0.05 11.44 -8.57
C ALA A 155 0.19 10.43 -9.71
N VAL A 156 0.54 9.20 -9.35
CA VAL A 156 0.64 8.10 -10.30
C VAL A 156 -0.72 8.02 -10.99
N ALA A 157 -0.72 8.19 -12.31
CA ALA A 157 -1.93 8.06 -13.12
C ALA A 157 -2.57 6.72 -12.78
N ASP A 158 -3.87 6.75 -12.50
CA ASP A 158 -4.62 5.57 -12.12
C ASP A 158 -4.50 4.52 -13.24
N ASN A 159 -4.39 3.22 -12.94
CA ASN A 159 -3.95 2.22 -13.93
C ASN A 159 -4.84 2.15 -15.19
N TRP A 160 -6.10 2.60 -15.10
CA TRP A 160 -7.00 2.73 -16.24
C TRP A 160 -6.63 3.90 -17.18
N GLN A 161 -5.94 4.93 -16.70
CA GLN A 161 -5.43 6.05 -17.48
C GLN A 161 -4.18 5.66 -18.29
N ALA A 162 -3.36 4.73 -17.79
CA ALA A 162 -2.16 4.23 -18.48
C ALA A 162 -2.47 3.17 -19.56
N GLY A 163 -3.57 2.42 -19.40
CA GLY A 163 -3.96 1.33 -20.29
C GLY A 163 -4.47 1.74 -21.69
N VAL A 164 -4.82 3.01 -21.89
CA VAL A 164 -5.22 3.56 -23.20
C VAL A 164 -4.09 4.42 -23.77
N SER A 165 -2.91 3.83 -23.91
CA SER A 165 -1.90 4.42 -24.78
C SER A 165 -2.35 4.25 -26.22
N THR A 166 -2.87 5.33 -26.82
CA THR A 166 -3.02 5.40 -28.28
C THR A 166 -1.61 5.28 -28.85
N PRO A 167 -1.27 4.25 -29.64
CA PRO A 167 0.10 4.12 -30.12
C PRO A 167 0.43 5.34 -30.97
N GLU A 168 1.39 6.13 -30.52
CA GLU A 168 1.92 7.23 -31.32
C GLU A 168 2.37 6.68 -32.68
N ARG A 169 2.08 7.45 -33.73
CA ARG A 169 2.28 7.16 -35.16
C ARG A 169 3.77 7.03 -35.58
N GLY A 170 4.60 6.37 -34.78
CA GLY A 170 6.05 6.22 -35.01
C GLY A 170 6.49 4.88 -35.60
N TRP A 171 5.67 3.82 -35.55
CA TRP A 171 6.10 2.45 -35.90
C TRP A 171 5.83 2.02 -37.36
N MET A 172 5.18 2.85 -38.17
CA MET A 172 4.82 2.53 -39.57
C MET A 172 5.88 2.92 -40.64
N ARG A 173 7.13 3.24 -40.28
CA ARG A 173 8.17 3.63 -41.28
C ARG A 173 9.23 2.58 -41.61
N THR A 174 9.19 1.37 -41.05
CA THR A 174 10.32 0.41 -41.20
C THR A 174 10.03 -0.82 -42.06
N ILE A 175 8.91 -0.88 -42.78
CA ILE A 175 8.63 -2.04 -43.66
C ILE A 175 8.25 -1.58 -45.07
N LEU A 176 9.25 -1.10 -45.83
CA LEU A 176 9.23 -1.19 -47.29
C LEU A 176 10.58 -1.76 -47.74
N PRO A 177 10.60 -2.90 -48.46
CA PRO A 177 11.86 -3.46 -48.96
C PRO A 177 12.46 -2.54 -50.02
N ARG A 178 13.75 -2.23 -49.84
CA ARG A 178 14.59 -1.51 -50.80
C ARG A 178 14.61 -2.29 -52.12
N ARG A 179 13.88 -1.82 -53.15
CA ARG A 179 14.02 -2.32 -54.52
C ARG A 179 15.48 -2.17 -54.93
N ARG A 180 16.17 -3.29 -55.14
CA ARG A 180 17.51 -3.34 -55.72
C ARG A 180 17.32 -3.24 -57.24
N GLY A 181 17.97 -2.24 -57.85
CA GLY A 181 17.94 -2.01 -59.29
C GLY A 181 18.61 -3.15 -60.08
N GLU A 182 18.04 -3.36 -61.27
CA GLU A 182 18.65 -3.65 -62.57
C GLU A 182 20.12 -4.12 -62.63
N GLY A 183 20.36 -5.22 -63.35
CA GLY A 183 21.69 -5.67 -63.75
C GLY A 183 21.71 -7.01 -64.50
N HIS A 184 21.41 -6.97 -65.79
CA HIS A 184 21.95 -7.75 -66.93
C HIS A 184 22.45 -9.21 -66.80
N PHE A 185 21.99 -10.00 -67.80
CA PHE A 185 22.36 -11.34 -68.29
C PHE A 185 21.73 -12.56 -67.61
#